data_AF-A0A7C9PS21-F1
#
_entry.id   AF-A0A7C9PS21-F1
#
_cell.length_a   1.000
_cell.length_b   1.000
_cell.length_c   1.000
_cell.angle_alpha   90.00
_cell.angle_beta   90.00
_cell.angle_gamma   90.00
#
_symmetry.space_group_name_H-M   'P 1'
#
loop_
_entity.id
_entity.type
_entity.pdbx_description
1 polymer ?
#
loop_
_entity_poly.entity_id
_entity_poly.type
_entity_poly.pdbx_seq_one_letter_code
_entity_poly.pdbx_strand_id
1 'polypeptide(L)' 'MNKFTERRDDFILRCIVEHAQNNSEDRKAFFSENTKQFGQSTVREVYRTVGIAYFGNVENLQGWLQSLQS' A
#
# COMPACT_ATOMS: atom_id res chain seq x y z
N MET A 1 5.08 5.61 -21.45
CA MET A 1 5.16 4.68 -20.31
C MET A 1 5.05 3.25 -20.85
N ASN A 2 5.75 2.27 -20.25
CA ASN A 2 5.75 0.88 -20.76
C ASN A 2 4.53 0.11 -20.21
N LYS A 3 3.69 -0.47 -21.09
CA LYS A 3 2.50 -1.25 -20.71
C LYS A 3 2.81 -2.49 -19.88
N PHE A 4 4.04 -3.02 -19.96
CA PHE A 4 4.42 -4.23 -19.24
C PHE A 4 4.62 -3.98 -17.74
N THR A 5 5.11 -2.79 -17.37
CA THR A 5 5.26 -2.38 -15.96
C THR A 5 3.91 -2.14 -15.31
N GLU A 6 2.94 -1.53 -16.01
CA GLU A 6 1.58 -1.32 -15.49
C GLU A 6 0.91 -2.65 -15.13
N ARG A 7 1.02 -3.68 -16.00
CA ARG A 7 0.47 -5.02 -15.70
C ARG A 7 1.10 -5.69 -14.47
N ARG A 8 2.37 -5.41 -14.18
CA ARG A 8 3.05 -5.98 -13.01
C ARG A 8 2.63 -5.24 -11.74
N ASP A 9 2.56 -3.91 -11.80
CA ASP A 9 2.15 -3.09 -10.67
C ASP A 9 0.68 -3.38 -10.30
N ASP A 10 -0.19 -3.55 -11.30
CA ASP A 10 -1.59 -3.97 -11.10
C ASP A 10 -1.69 -5.35 -10.44
N PHE A 11 -0.85 -6.31 -10.85
CA PHE A 11 -0.81 -7.64 -10.24
C PHE A 11 -0.34 -7.57 -8.78
N ILE A 12 0.71 -6.80 -8.50
CA ILE A 12 1.20 -6.57 -7.13
C ILE A 12 0.10 -5.94 -6.27
N LEU A 13 -0.57 -4.90 -6.78
CA LEU A 13 -1.67 -4.24 -6.09
C LEU A 13 -2.79 -5.23 -5.77
N ARG A 14 -3.19 -6.05 -6.75
CA ARG A 14 -4.24 -7.06 -6.54
C ARG A 14 -3.87 -8.05 -5.45
N CYS A 15 -2.65 -8.59 -5.47
CA CYS A 15 -2.18 -9.52 -4.43
C CYS A 15 -2.21 -8.90 -3.03
N ILE A 16 -1.77 -7.65 -2.90
CA ILE A 16 -1.78 -6.91 -1.63
C ILE A 16 -3.21 -6.71 -1.12
N VAL A 17 -4.12 -6.29 -2.01
CA VAL A 17 -5.53 -6.03 -1.68
C VAL A 17 -6.25 -7.31 -1.29
N GLU A 18 -6.11 -8.38 -2.08
CA GLU A 18 -6.70 -9.69 -1.79
C GLU A 18 -6.20 -10.25 -0.46
N HIS A 19 -4.90 -10.12 -0.17
CA HIS A 19 -4.36 -10.56 1.11
C HIS A 19 -4.95 -9.76 2.29
N ALA A 20 -5.07 -8.43 2.17
CA ALA A 20 -5.63 -7.61 3.23
C ALA A 20 -7.11 -7.92 3.50
N GLN A 21 -7.90 -8.13 2.45
CA GLN A 21 -9.31 -8.52 2.55
C GLN A 21 -9.51 -9.86 3.27
N ASN A 22 -8.65 -10.83 2.98
CA ASN A 22 -8.74 -12.18 3.55
C ASN A 22 -8.18 -12.31 4.97
N ASN A 23 -7.49 -11.28 5.48
CA ASN A 23 -6.82 -11.32 6.79
C ASN A 23 -7.15 -10.08 7.63
N SER A 24 -8.42 -9.67 7.73
CA SER A 24 -8.83 -8.36 8.23
C SER A 24 -8.44 -8.01 9.68
N GLU A 25 -8.00 -8.97 10.48
CA GLU A 25 -7.69 -8.77 11.90
C GLU A 25 -6.37 -8.02 12.13
N ASP A 26 -5.41 -8.14 11.20
CA ASP A 26 -4.09 -7.51 11.35
C ASP A 26 -4.06 -6.08 10.80
N ARG A 27 -3.44 -5.16 11.55
CA ARG A 27 -3.03 -3.85 11.02
C ARG A 27 -1.96 -4.04 9.94
N LYS A 28 -2.19 -3.51 8.74
CA LYS A 28 -1.28 -3.66 7.59
C LYS A 28 -0.76 -2.32 7.10
N ALA A 29 0.49 -2.34 6.67
CA ALA A 29 1.14 -1.25 5.98
C ALA A 29 1.68 -1.72 4.63
N PHE A 30 1.58 -0.86 3.61
CA PHE A 30 2.29 -1.04 2.36
C PHE A 30 3.25 0.13 2.14
N PHE A 31 4.53 -0.18 1.99
CA PHE A 31 5.58 0.78 1.70
C PHE A 31 6.08 0.59 0.28
N SER A 32 6.15 1.67 -0.50
CA SER A 32 6.77 1.66 -1.82
C SER A 32 7.23 3.05 -2.23
N GLU A 33 8.51 3.16 -2.60
CA GLU A 33 9.07 4.36 -3.22
C GLU A 33 8.59 4.58 -4.67
N ASN A 34 7.90 3.59 -5.27
CA ASN A 34 7.27 3.71 -6.58
C ASN A 34 5.94 4.51 -6.49
N THR A 35 6.07 5.75 -6.03
CA THR A 35 4.97 6.67 -5.73
C THR A 35 4.18 7.11 -6.97
N LYS A 36 4.77 7.01 -8.17
CA LYS A 36 4.10 7.35 -9.44
C LYS A 36 2.96 6.38 -9.76
N GLN A 37 3.05 5.12 -9.34
CA GLN A 37 2.02 4.10 -9.56
C GLN A 37 1.24 3.87 -8.26
N PHE A 38 1.91 3.48 -7.18
CA PHE A 38 1.24 3.12 -5.93
C PHE A 38 0.81 4.31 -5.08
N GLY A 39 1.37 5.49 -5.34
CA GLY A 39 1.04 6.71 -4.61
C GLY A 39 -0.14 7.49 -5.18
N GLN A 40 -0.73 7.05 -6.31
CA GLN A 40 -1.87 7.72 -6.94
C GLN A 40 -3.09 7.76 -6.00
N SER A 41 -3.88 8.83 -6.07
CA SER A 41 -5.05 9.04 -5.19
C SER A 41 -6.06 7.88 -5.25
N THR A 42 -6.33 7.37 -6.46
CA THR A 42 -7.20 6.21 -6.70
C THR A 42 -6.67 4.95 -6.04
N VAL A 43 -5.38 4.70 -6.12
CA VAL A 43 -4.74 3.53 -5.49
C VAL A 43 -4.72 3.66 -3.96
N ARG A 44 -4.49 4.86 -3.44
CA ARG A 44 -4.58 5.16 -2.00
C ARG A 44 -5.98 4.95 -1.45
N GLU A 45 -7.01 5.28 -2.23
CA GLU A 45 -8.39 5.01 -1.84
C GLU A 45 -8.64 3.51 -1.70
N VAL A 46 -8.16 2.70 -2.64
CA VAL A 46 -8.22 1.23 -2.54
C VAL A 46 -7.57 0.73 -1.25
N TYR A 47 -6.36 1.17 -0.92
CA TYR A 47 -5.70 0.80 0.34
C TYR A 47 -6.55 1.14 1.58
N ARG A 48 -7.12 2.34 1.62
CA ARG A 48 -7.99 2.79 2.72
C ARG A 48 -9.22 1.90 2.87
N THR A 49 -9.84 1.47 1.76
CA THR A 49 -11.04 0.60 1.82
C THR A 49 -10.76 -0.78 2.42
N VAL A 50 -9.51 -1.26 2.36
CA VAL A 50 -9.11 -2.57 2.89
C VAL A 50 -8.21 -2.47 4.13
N GLY A 51 -8.15 -1.29 4.76
CA GLY A 51 -7.44 -1.08 6.02
C GLY A 51 -5.91 -1.09 5.90
N ILE A 52 -5.35 -0.80 4.73
CA ILE A 52 -3.90 -0.67 4.52
C ILE A 52 -3.47 0.79 4.71
N ALA A 53 -2.48 1.02 5.57
CA ALA A 53 -1.76 2.28 5.64
C ALA A 53 -0.65 2.33 4.57
N TYR A 54 -0.69 3.31 3.66
CA TYR A 54 0.31 3.45 2.58
C TYR A 54 1.40 4.47 2.93
N PHE A 55 2.66 4.12 2.63
CA PHE A 55 3.83 4.96 2.83
C PHE A 55 4.69 5.05 1.57
N GLY A 56 4.95 6.27 1.12
CA GLY A 56 5.84 6.56 -0.01
C GLY A 56 7.27 6.94 0.37
N ASN A 57 7.54 7.09 1.67
CA ASN A 57 8.86 7.38 2.22
C ASN A 57 9.03 6.66 3.57
N VAL A 58 10.29 6.43 3.96
CA VAL A 58 10.64 5.66 5.15
C VAL A 58 10.29 6.42 6.43
N GLU A 59 10.45 7.75 6.45
CA GLU A 59 10.20 8.60 7.62
C GLU A 59 8.75 8.47 8.13
N ASN A 60 7.77 8.52 7.22
CA ASN A 60 6.36 8.37 7.55
C ASN A 60 6.04 6.93 8.03
N LEU A 61 6.67 5.91 7.44
CA LEU A 61 6.53 4.53 7.90
C LEU A 61 7.07 4.38 9.32
N GLN A 62 8.25 4.95 9.61
CA GLN A 62 8.84 4.94 10.94
C GLN A 62 7.96 5.64 11.97
N GLY A 63 7.43 6.83 11.64
CA GLY A 63 6.49 7.54 12.53
C GLY A 63 5.23 6.73 12.82
N TRP A 64 4.69 6.03 11.83
CA TRP A 64 3.55 5.12 12.04
C TRP A 64 3.91 3.94 12.95
N LEU A 65 5.05 3.26 12.70
CA LEU A 65 5.50 2.16 13.54
C LEU A 65 5.68 2.58 15.00
N GLN A 66 6.23 3.77 15.25
CA GLN A 66 6.37 4.33 16.60
C GLN A 66 5.00 4.57 17.25
N SER A 67 4.01 5.04 16.50
CA SER A 67 2.64 5.25 17.01
C SER A 67 1.89 3.96 17.38
N LEU A 68 2.39 2.79 16.96
CA LEU A 68 1.83 1.50 17.35
C LEU A 68 2.35 0.98 18.70
N GLN A 69 3.44 1.56 19.20
CA GLN A 69 4.11 1.15 20.44
C GLN A 69 3.68 1.98 21.66
N SER A 70 2.95 3.07 21.44
CA SER A 70 2.38 3.97 22.47
C SER A 70 0.97 3.58 22.87
#